data_AF-A0A6L3SQZ5-F1
#
_entry.id   AF-A0A6L3SQZ5-F1
#
_cell.length_a   1.000
_cell.length_b   1.000
_cell.length_c   1.000
_cell.angle_alpha   90.00
_cell.angle_beta   90.00
_cell.angle_gamma   90.00
#
_symmetry.space_group_name_H-M   'P 1'
#
loop_
_entity.id
_entity.type
_entity.pdbx_description
1 polymer ?
#
loop_
_entity_poly.entity_id
_entity_poly.type
_entity_poly.pdbx_seq_one_letter_code
_entity_poly.pdbx_strand_id
1 'polypeptide(L)' 'MAEVAARRFPAPWTVVELHEAFRIVDADGTHLAYVHFCDDPKRRASTNRLSRDEARRIAGTMAAAPDMRTELSDHDKSF' A
#
# COMPACT_ATOMS: atom_id res chain seq x y z
N MET A 1 -30.43 10.78 -3.08
CA MET A 1 -29.67 9.68 -3.68
C MET A 1 -28.24 9.89 -3.24
N ALA A 2 -27.72 9.07 -2.32
CA ALA A 2 -26.34 9.20 -1.88
C ALA A 2 -25.46 8.80 -3.08
N GLU A 3 -24.77 9.79 -3.64
CA GLU A 3 -23.71 9.52 -4.61
C GLU A 3 -22.71 8.61 -3.89
N VAL A 4 -22.65 7.35 -4.33
CA VAL A 4 -21.59 6.44 -3.93
C VAL A 4 -20.35 7.05 -4.55
N ALA A 5 -19.71 7.97 -3.84
CA ALA A 5 -18.53 8.68 -4.29
C ALA A 5 -17.55 7.62 -4.78
N ALA A 6 -17.34 7.57 -6.10
CA ALA A 6 -16.49 6.57 -6.72
C ALA A 6 -15.18 6.55 -5.93
N ARG A 7 -14.80 5.38 -5.39
CA ARG A 7 -13.56 5.25 -4.62
C ARG A 7 -12.47 5.86 -5.49
N ARG A 8 -11.84 6.94 -5.02
CA ARG A 8 -10.82 7.68 -5.79
C ARG A 8 -9.66 6.81 -6.25
N PHE A 9 -9.50 5.66 -5.60
CA PHE A 9 -8.56 4.59 -5.94
C PHE A 9 -9.29 3.24 -5.83
N PRO A 10 -9.82 2.70 -6.92
CA PRO A 10 -10.54 1.43 -6.88
C PRO A 10 -9.64 0.28 -6.42
N ALA A 11 -10.26 -0.65 -5.68
CA ALA A 11 -9.65 -1.94 -5.36
C ALA A 11 -9.74 -2.87 -6.57
N PRO A 12 -8.88 -3.90 -6.66
CA PRO A 12 -7.80 -4.25 -5.74
C PRO A 12 -6.57 -3.35 -5.91
N TRP A 13 -5.94 -2.97 -4.80
CA TRP A 13 -4.59 -2.39 -4.85
C TRP A 13 -3.57 -3.52 -4.91
N THR A 14 -2.54 -3.37 -5.73
CA THR A 14 -1.51 -4.39 -5.91
C THR A 14 -0.13 -3.81 -5.68
N VAL A 15 0.80 -4.67 -5.24
CA VAL A 15 2.20 -4.31 -5.00
C VAL A 15 3.06 -4.83 -6.15
N VAL A 16 3.78 -3.93 -6.80
CA VAL A 16 4.76 -4.24 -7.85
C VAL A 16 6.15 -4.05 -7.29
N GLU A 17 6.97 -5.10 -7.34
CA GLU A 17 8.37 -5.03 -6.92
C GLU A 17 9.23 -4.37 -8.01
N LEU A 18 10.06 -3.40 -7.60
CA LEU A 18 11.06 -2.73 -8.40
C LEU A 18 12.45 -2.96 -7.77
N HIS A 19 13.51 -2.54 -8.46
CA HIS A 19 14.89 -2.79 -8.04
C HIS A 19 15.24 -2.28 -6.63
N GLU A 20 14.73 -1.10 -6.24
CA GLU A 20 14.98 -0.49 -4.91
C GLU A 20 13.69 0.02 -4.25
N ALA A 21 12.52 -0.45 -4.70
CA ALA A 21 11.25 -0.01 -4.16
C ALA A 21 10.12 -1.02 -4.39
N PHE A 22 9.07 -0.90 -3.59
CA PHE A 22 7.77 -1.47 -3.89
C PHE A 22 6.83 -0.36 -4.31
N ARG A 23 6.17 -0.50 -5.45
CA ARG A 23 5.16 0.43 -5.95
C ARG A 23 3.78 -0.13 -5.66
N ILE A 24 2.90 0.68 -5.09
CA ILE A 24 1.49 0.32 -4.92
C ILE A 24 0.69 0.97 -6.05
N VAL A 25 -0.09 0.16 -6.75
CA VAL A 25 -0.97 0.59 -7.84
C VAL A 25 -2.40 0.21 -7.55
N ASP A 26 -3.32 1.07 -7.96
CA ASP A 26 -4.75 0.76 -7.95
C ASP A 26 -5.16 -0.11 -9.16
N ALA A 27 -6.41 -0.56 -9.19
CA ALA A 27 -7.00 -1.34 -10.29
C ALA A 27 -6.97 -0.63 -11.66
N ASP A 28 -7.10 0.70 -11.67
CA ASP A 28 -7.00 1.52 -12.89
C ASP A 28 -5.54 1.81 -13.30
N GLY A 29 -4.57 1.31 -12.54
CA GLY A 29 -3.14 1.51 -12.80
C GLY A 29 -2.60 2.84 -12.28
N THR A 30 -3.34 3.57 -11.44
CA THR A 30 -2.86 4.79 -10.80
C THR A 30 -1.80 4.45 -9.76
N HIS A 31 -0.69 5.19 -9.77
CA HIS A 31 0.37 5.06 -8.77
C HIS A 31 -0.04 5.71 -7.46
N LEU A 32 -0.16 4.90 -6.40
CA LEU A 32 -0.59 5.37 -5.09
C LEU A 32 0.59 5.75 -4.20
N ALA A 33 1.62 4.89 -4.15
CA ALA A 33 2.77 5.09 -3.28
C ALA A 33 3.99 4.28 -3.73
N TYR A 34 5.15 4.68 -3.19
CA TYR A 34 6.41 3.94 -3.30
C TYR A 34 7.00 3.72 -1.91
N VAL A 35 7.44 2.50 -1.65
CA VAL A 35 8.15 2.12 -0.43
C VAL A 35 9.57 1.75 -0.82
N HIS A 36 10.50 2.68 -0.60
CA HIS A 36 11.92 2.49 -0.95
C HIS A 36 12.65 1.64 0.07
N PHE A 37 13.52 0.75 -0.41
CA PHE A 37 14.40 -0.06 0.43
C PHE A 37 15.85 0.02 -0.04
N CYS A 38 16.74 -0.55 0.76
CA CYS A 38 18.14 -0.78 0.39
C CYS A 38 18.53 -2.20 0.77
N ASP A 39 18.86 -3.01 -0.22
CA ASP A 39 19.34 -4.38 0.01
C ASP A 39 20.78 -4.36 0.55
N ASP A 40 21.59 -3.39 0.13
CA ASP A 40 22.96 -3.25 0.56
C ASP A 40 23.04 -2.80 2.05
N PRO A 41 23.58 -3.65 2.95
CA PRO A 41 23.59 -3.38 4.38
C PRO A 41 24.52 -2.22 4.76
N LYS A 42 25.58 -1.96 3.97
CA LYS A 42 26.51 -0.84 4.24
C LYS A 42 25.85 0.50 3.94
N ARG A 43 25.03 0.57 2.89
CA ARG A 43 24.23 1.76 2.54
C ARG A 43 22.98 1.92 3.42
N ARG A 44 22.41 0.82 3.93
CA ARG A 44 21.24 0.83 4.82
C ARG A 44 21.53 1.57 6.12
N ALA A 45 22.65 1.26 6.78
CA ALA A 45 23.05 1.85 8.06
C ALA A 45 23.37 3.35 7.96
N SER A 46 23.80 3.82 6.79
CA SER A 46 24.17 5.21 6.54
C SER A 46 23.00 6.09 6.06
N THR A 47 21.93 5.49 5.53
CA THR A 47 20.78 6.23 4.96
C THR A 47 19.48 6.03 5.75
N ASN A 48 19.51 5.24 6.84
CA ASN A 48 18.31 4.84 7.62
C ASN A 48 17.19 4.27 6.72
N ARG A 49 17.56 3.52 5.68
CA ARG A 49 16.60 2.92 4.73
C ARG A 49 16.05 1.61 5.26
N LEU A 50 14.84 1.28 4.82
CA LEU A 50 14.21 -0.01 5.11
C LEU A 50 14.97 -1.17 4.44
N SER A 51 14.91 -2.33 5.07
CA SER A 51 15.22 -3.62 4.46
C SER A 51 14.16 -3.99 3.42
N ARG A 52 14.50 -4.86 2.47
CA ARG A 52 13.52 -5.36 1.48
C ARG A 52 12.30 -5.99 2.17
N ASP A 53 12.50 -6.82 3.18
CA ASP A 53 11.42 -7.46 3.94
C ASP A 53 10.52 -6.45 4.68
N GLU A 54 11.12 -5.40 5.26
CA GLU A 54 10.38 -4.35 5.95
C GLU A 54 9.52 -3.54 4.97
N ALA A 55 10.10 -3.14 3.85
CA ALA A 55 9.40 -2.43 2.81
C ALA A 55 8.28 -3.28 2.18
N ARG A 56 8.51 -4.59 2.00
CA ARG A 56 7.50 -5.53 1.51
C ARG A 56 6.31 -5.62 2.46
N ARG A 57 6.55 -5.71 3.78
CA ARG A 57 5.46 -5.75 4.78
C ARG A 57 4.64 -4.47 4.76
N ILE A 58 5.28 -3.31 4.76
CA ILE A 58 4.59 -2.01 4.72
C ILE A 58 3.78 -1.88 3.43
N ALA A 59 4.35 -2.22 2.28
CA ALA A 59 3.65 -2.17 1.00
C ALA A 59 2.45 -3.13 0.96
N GLY A 60 2.59 -4.33 1.51
CA GLY A 60 1.49 -5.30 1.64
C GLY A 60 0.35 -4.79 2.52
N THR A 61 0.67 -4.20 3.68
CA THR A 61 -0.34 -3.57 4.55
C THR A 61 -1.06 -2.43 3.84
N MET A 62 -0.35 -1.59 3.08
CA MET A 62 -0.97 -0.51 2.30
C MET A 62 -1.90 -1.05 1.22
N ALA A 63 -1.50 -2.09 0.49
CA ALA A 63 -2.34 -2.71 -0.54
C ALA A 63 -3.62 -3.36 0.02
N ALA A 64 -3.62 -3.76 1.29
CA ALA A 64 -4.80 -4.30 1.98
C ALA A 64 -5.76 -3.22 2.55
N ALA A 65 -5.35 -1.94 2.56
CA ALA A 65 -6.16 -0.85 3.10
C ALA A 65 -7.60 -0.73 2.55
N PRO A 66 -7.87 -0.91 1.24
CA PRO A 66 -9.24 -0.83 0.75
C PRO A 66 -10.15 -1.97 1.22
N ASP A 67 -9.60 -3.12 1.62
CA ASP A 67 -10.38 -4.24 2.18
C ASP A 67 -10.74 -3.94 3.65
N MET A 68 -9.74 -3.52 4.45
CA MET A 68 -9.94 -3.16 5.87
C MET A 68 -10.98 -2.05 6.08
N ARG A 69 -11.05 -1.07 5.16
CA ARG A 69 -12.05 0.02 5.25
C ARG A 69 -13.46 -0.43 4.89
N THR A 70 -13.61 -1.50 4.12
CA THR A 70 -14.92 -2.09 3.82
C THR A 70 -15.45 -2.79 5.08
N GLU A 71 -14.59 -3.54 5.77
CA GLU A 71 -14.95 -4.26 7.01
C GLU A 71 -15.25 -3.30 8.18
N LEU A 72 -14.45 -2.25 8.36
CA LEU A 72 -14.68 -1.26 9.42
C LEU A 72 -15.97 -0.45 9.20
N SER A 73 -16.40 -0.25 7.95
CA SER A 73 -17.65 0.45 7.63
C SER A 73 -18.90 -0.41 7.84
N ASP A 74 -18.77 -1.73 7.89
CA ASP A 74 -19.86 -2.67 8.18
C ASP A 74 -20.13 -2.73 9.69
N HIS A 75 -19.06 -2.65 10.49
CA HIS A 75 -19.14 -2.69 11.96
C HIS A 75 -19.80 -1.45 12.59
N ASP A 76 -19.81 -0.30 11.90
CA ASP A 76 -20.44 0.96 12.36
C ASP A 76 -21.98 0.98 12.16
N LYS A 77 -22.54 0.09 11.32
CA LYS A 77 -24.01 0.01 11.11
C LYS A 77 -24.73 -0.94 12.07
N SER A 78 -24.03 -1.50 13.06
CA SER A 78 -24.57 -2.49 13.97
C SER A 78 -24.59 -2.00 15.42
N PHE A 79 -25.15 -0.82 15.71
CA PHE A 79 -25.64 -0.44 17.05
C PHE A 79 -26.75 0.61 16.96
#